data_AF-X0YIQ8-F1
#
_entry.id   AF-X0YIQ8-F1
#
_cell.length_a   1.000
_cell.length_b   1.000
_cell.length_c   1.000
_cell.angle_alpha   90.00
_cell.angle_beta   90.00
_cell.angle_gamma   90.00
#
_symmetry.space_group_name_H-M   'P 1'
#
loop_
_entity.id
_entity.type
_entity.pdbx_description
1 polymer ?
#
loop_
_entity_poly.entity_id
_entity_poly.type
_entity_poly.pdbx_seq_one_letter_code
_entity_poly.pdbx_strand_id
1 'polypeptide(L)'
;MTKEGQTGVCGATIDTIQARNLVRAIAAGAAAHSDHGRDMAFTLKAVANGETEGYYLRDVAKLRTVAARYDIPIEGRAPEEITNDLADLYISQFGQQRGEIVPIRNAPKKRQEIWKEQGVIPRGLDREVVEALHRTHIGDDQDPEHLLNHAVRTALADGWGGSMIATDAADILFGTPAPLLGEANLGVLKDNMVNVVVHGHEPTLSEMIVTASQHPEIIEYAKAAGADGISLSGHLLHCQ
;
A
#
# COMPACT_ATOMS: atom_id res chain seq x y z
N MET A 1 -35.96 5.09 12.91
CA MET A 1 -35.83 3.80 12.19
C MET A 1 -36.68 3.88 10.93
N THR A 2 -36.14 3.46 9.79
CA THR A 2 -36.85 3.34 8.51
C THR A 2 -37.90 2.23 8.59
N LYS A 3 -39.10 2.47 8.05
CA LYS A 3 -40.18 1.46 8.00
C LYS A 3 -40.00 0.59 6.75
N GLU A 4 -40.54 -0.62 6.81
CA GLU A 4 -40.57 -1.54 5.67
C GLU A 4 -41.25 -0.89 4.45
N GLY A 5 -40.66 -1.08 3.27
CA GLY A 5 -41.14 -0.49 2.01
C GLY A 5 -40.85 1.00 1.81
N GLN A 6 -40.23 1.69 2.78
CA GLN A 6 -39.80 3.08 2.59
C GLN A 6 -38.56 3.16 1.72
N THR A 7 -38.55 4.15 0.83
CA THR A 7 -37.44 4.45 -0.07
C THR A 7 -37.02 5.91 0.06
N GLY A 8 -35.81 6.21 -0.38
CA GLY A 8 -35.39 7.60 -0.65
C GLY A 8 -36.14 8.19 -1.85
N VAL A 9 -35.95 9.48 -2.12
CA VAL A 9 -36.62 10.20 -3.22
C VAL A 9 -36.42 9.51 -4.58
N CYS A 10 -35.25 8.90 -4.80
CA CYS A 10 -34.92 8.20 -6.03
C CYS A 10 -35.41 6.74 -6.10
N GLY A 11 -36.14 6.27 -5.09
CA GLY A 11 -36.62 4.88 -5.00
C GLY A 11 -35.62 3.89 -4.38
N ALA A 12 -34.43 4.32 -3.96
CA ALA A 12 -33.47 3.44 -3.29
C ALA A 12 -33.99 2.96 -1.93
N THR A 13 -33.89 1.67 -1.66
CA THR A 13 -34.27 1.05 -0.38
C THR A 13 -33.19 1.29 0.68
N ILE A 14 -33.49 0.95 1.94
CA ILE A 14 -32.50 1.00 3.02
C ILE A 14 -31.29 0.08 2.73
N ASP A 15 -31.52 -1.10 2.14
CA ASP A 15 -30.47 -2.06 1.81
C ASP A 15 -29.51 -1.50 0.76
N THR A 16 -30.06 -0.88 -0.30
CA THR A 16 -29.24 -0.22 -1.32
C THR A 16 -28.43 0.93 -0.72
N ILE A 17 -29.04 1.75 0.13
CA ILE A 17 -28.35 2.88 0.77
C ILE A 17 -27.21 2.39 1.66
N GLN A 18 -27.45 1.35 2.47
CA GLN A 18 -26.42 0.78 3.34
C GLN A 18 -25.28 0.15 2.53
N ALA A 19 -25.60 -0.62 1.49
CA ALA A 19 -24.60 -1.20 0.60
C ALA A 19 -23.75 -0.12 -0.08
N ARG A 20 -24.36 0.96 -0.59
CA ARG A 20 -23.62 2.08 -1.20
C ARG A 20 -22.69 2.78 -0.21
N ASN A 21 -23.16 3.01 1.01
CA ASN A 21 -22.34 3.64 2.06
C ASN A 21 -21.13 2.77 2.40
N LEU A 22 -21.33 1.46 2.53
CA LEU A 22 -20.26 0.52 2.80
C LEU A 22 -19.26 0.44 1.65
N VAL A 23 -19.74 0.36 0.40
CA VAL A 23 -18.89 0.37 -0.80
C VAL A 23 -18.01 1.61 -0.85
N ARG A 24 -18.56 2.80 -0.53
CA ARG A 24 -17.76 4.03 -0.47
C ARG A 24 -16.72 4.03 0.64
N ALA A 25 -17.03 3.50 1.81
CA ALA A 25 -16.06 3.36 2.90
C ALA A 25 -14.91 2.43 2.50
N ILE A 26 -15.22 1.29 1.86
CA ILE A 26 -14.22 0.36 1.33
C ILE A 26 -13.39 1.02 0.23
N ALA A 27 -14.02 1.74 -0.70
CA ALA A 27 -13.31 2.45 -1.76
C ALA A 27 -12.34 3.51 -1.22
N ALA A 28 -12.70 4.22 -0.15
CA ALA A 28 -11.81 5.18 0.49
C ALA A 28 -10.57 4.50 1.13
N GLY A 29 -10.76 3.36 1.81
CA GLY A 29 -9.65 2.57 2.35
C GLY A 29 -8.74 2.02 1.25
N ALA A 30 -9.34 1.42 0.22
CA ALA A 30 -8.61 0.90 -0.93
C ALA A 30 -7.85 1.99 -1.68
N ALA A 31 -8.41 3.20 -1.81
CA ALA A 31 -7.73 4.33 -2.43
C ALA A 31 -6.48 4.76 -1.65
N ALA A 32 -6.55 4.78 -0.31
CA ALA A 32 -5.39 5.15 0.53
C ALA A 32 -4.23 4.17 0.34
N HIS A 33 -4.51 2.86 0.36
CA HIS A 33 -3.47 1.84 0.12
C HIS A 33 -3.03 1.77 -1.35
N SER A 34 -3.91 2.11 -2.30
CA SER A 34 -3.54 2.26 -3.71
C SER A 34 -2.48 3.36 -3.86
N ASP A 35 -2.73 4.55 -3.32
CA ASP A 35 -1.80 5.67 -3.50
C ASP A 35 -0.47 5.42 -2.77
N HIS A 36 -0.50 4.84 -1.57
CA HIS A 36 0.71 4.40 -0.88
C HIS A 36 1.52 3.38 -1.71
N GLY A 37 0.85 2.36 -2.27
CA GLY A 37 1.51 1.39 -3.16
C GLY A 37 2.06 2.01 -4.43
N ARG A 38 1.42 3.06 -4.95
CA ARG A 38 1.86 3.80 -6.14
C ARG A 38 3.14 4.57 -5.86
N ASP A 39 3.21 5.29 -4.76
CA ASP A 39 4.40 6.04 -4.34
C ASP A 39 5.60 5.10 -4.13
N MET A 40 5.36 3.94 -3.54
CA MET A 40 6.37 2.89 -3.39
C MET A 40 6.84 2.31 -4.73
N ALA A 41 5.93 2.08 -5.68
CA ALA A 41 6.29 1.63 -7.02
C ALA A 41 7.08 2.68 -7.81
N PHE A 42 6.74 3.97 -7.68
CA PHE A 42 7.53 5.06 -8.26
C PHE A 42 8.90 5.21 -7.59
N THR A 43 8.99 4.99 -6.28
CA THR A 43 10.28 4.99 -5.58
C THR A 43 11.19 3.86 -6.09
N LEU A 44 10.66 2.64 -6.27
CA LEU A 44 11.40 1.55 -6.91
C LEU A 44 11.91 1.94 -8.30
N LYS A 45 11.06 2.59 -9.11
CA LYS A 45 11.42 3.04 -10.45
C LYS A 45 12.56 4.06 -10.42
N ALA A 46 12.46 5.05 -9.54
CA ALA A 46 13.47 6.09 -9.39
C ALA A 46 14.82 5.51 -8.92
N VAL A 47 14.80 4.56 -7.97
CA VAL A 47 16.01 3.85 -7.52
C VAL A 47 16.64 3.05 -8.67
N ALA A 48 15.84 2.34 -9.46
CA ALA A 48 16.33 1.58 -10.61
C ALA A 48 17.00 2.46 -11.68
N ASN A 49 16.50 3.69 -11.84
CA ASN A 49 17.05 4.67 -12.78
C ASN A 49 18.22 5.49 -12.23
N GLY A 50 18.58 5.35 -10.95
CA GLY A 50 19.59 6.18 -10.29
C GLY A 50 19.16 7.63 -10.09
N GLU A 51 17.85 7.88 -9.96
CA GLU A 51 17.25 9.22 -9.82
C GLU A 51 17.04 9.61 -8.33
N THR A 52 17.54 8.80 -7.40
CA THR A 52 17.38 9.01 -5.95
C THR A 52 18.71 9.16 -5.23
N GLU A 53 18.74 10.01 -4.21
CA GLU A 53 19.85 10.10 -3.25
C GLU A 53 19.45 9.41 -1.93
N GLY A 54 20.29 8.49 -1.43
CA GLY A 54 20.08 7.83 -0.13
C GLY A 54 19.24 6.55 -0.14
N TYR A 55 18.53 6.25 -1.23
CA TYR A 55 17.82 4.98 -1.43
C TYR A 55 18.64 4.00 -2.29
N TYR A 56 18.56 2.72 -1.96
CA TYR A 56 19.28 1.65 -2.64
C TYR A 56 18.54 0.32 -2.48
N LEU A 57 18.82 -0.65 -3.35
CA LEU A 57 18.23 -1.99 -3.28
C LEU A 57 18.85 -2.75 -2.12
N ARG A 58 18.10 -2.91 -1.03
CA ARG A 58 18.58 -3.59 0.20
C ARG A 58 18.36 -5.10 0.16
N ASP A 59 17.26 -5.57 -0.44
CA ASP A 59 16.96 -7.00 -0.56
C ASP A 59 16.85 -7.46 -2.02
N VAL A 60 18.01 -7.68 -2.63
CA VAL A 60 18.13 -8.18 -4.00
C VAL A 60 17.61 -9.63 -4.13
N ALA A 61 17.64 -10.42 -3.06
CA ALA A 61 17.13 -11.79 -3.07
C ALA A 61 15.59 -11.81 -3.15
N LYS A 62 14.93 -10.94 -2.36
CA LYS A 62 13.48 -10.73 -2.46
C LYS A 62 13.10 -10.17 -3.82
N LEU A 63 13.82 -9.17 -4.33
CA LEU A 63 13.60 -8.64 -5.70
C LEU A 63 13.55 -9.77 -6.73
N ARG A 64 14.57 -10.63 -6.76
CA ARG A 64 14.65 -11.74 -7.72
C ARG A 64 13.51 -12.74 -7.52
N THR A 65 13.13 -13.02 -6.28
CA THR A 65 12.02 -13.92 -5.96
C THR A 65 10.68 -13.38 -6.44
N VAL A 66 10.39 -12.10 -6.17
CA VAL A 66 9.16 -11.43 -6.59
C VAL A 66 9.11 -11.31 -8.12
N ALA A 67 10.19 -10.87 -8.75
CA ALA A 67 10.29 -10.75 -10.20
C ALA A 67 10.04 -12.10 -10.91
N ALA A 68 10.63 -13.19 -10.42
CA ALA A 68 10.42 -14.52 -10.97
C ALA A 68 8.94 -14.99 -10.89
N ARG A 69 8.19 -14.61 -9.85
CA ARG A 69 6.76 -14.98 -9.73
C ARG A 69 5.89 -14.35 -10.83
N TYR A 70 6.31 -13.19 -11.32
CA TYR A 70 5.64 -12.45 -12.39
C TYR A 70 6.29 -12.68 -13.77
N ASP A 71 7.09 -13.75 -13.89
CA ASP A 71 7.74 -14.16 -15.13
C ASP A 71 8.71 -13.11 -15.71
N ILE A 72 9.24 -12.21 -14.87
CA ILE A 72 10.31 -11.29 -15.26
C ILE A 72 11.63 -12.07 -15.32
N PRO A 73 12.37 -12.06 -16.45
CA PRO A 73 13.66 -12.74 -16.55
C PRO A 73 14.65 -12.18 -15.53
N ILE A 74 15.41 -13.04 -14.85
CA ILE A 74 16.38 -12.64 -13.81
C ILE A 74 17.82 -13.13 -14.07
N GLU A 75 18.01 -14.14 -14.91
CA GLU A 75 19.32 -14.76 -15.15
C GLU A 75 20.26 -13.81 -15.91
N GLY A 76 21.47 -13.61 -15.40
CA GLY A 76 22.49 -12.76 -16.03
C GLY A 76 22.18 -11.25 -16.02
N ARG A 77 21.07 -10.82 -15.41
CA ARG A 77 20.63 -9.41 -15.37
C ARG A 77 21.07 -8.70 -14.10
N ALA A 78 21.36 -7.40 -14.25
CA ALA A 78 21.65 -6.52 -13.13
C ALA A 78 20.40 -6.28 -12.27
N PRO A 79 20.53 -6.12 -10.94
CA PRO A 79 19.40 -5.83 -10.06
C PRO A 79 18.56 -4.62 -10.50
N GLU A 80 19.21 -3.57 -10.99
CA GLU A 80 18.56 -2.34 -11.46
C GLU A 80 17.65 -2.61 -12.65
N GLU A 81 18.10 -3.43 -13.62
CA GLU A 81 17.30 -3.83 -14.78
C GLU A 81 16.05 -4.63 -14.36
N ILE A 82 16.21 -5.56 -13.42
CA ILE A 82 15.08 -6.36 -12.90
C ILE A 82 14.10 -5.47 -12.13
N THR A 83 14.63 -4.55 -11.31
CA THR A 83 13.82 -3.58 -10.56
C THR A 83 13.03 -2.68 -11.49
N ASN A 84 13.65 -2.23 -12.58
CA ASN A 84 13.01 -1.38 -13.57
C ASN A 84 11.78 -2.04 -14.21
N ASP A 85 11.91 -3.30 -14.63
CA ASP A 85 10.80 -4.08 -15.18
C ASP A 85 9.71 -4.35 -14.15
N LEU A 86 10.10 -4.67 -12.91
CA LEU A 86 9.15 -4.91 -11.82
C LEU A 86 8.36 -3.64 -11.49
N ALA A 87 9.04 -2.49 -11.45
CA ALA A 87 8.41 -1.20 -11.19
C ALA A 87 7.43 -0.84 -12.32
N ASP A 88 7.80 -1.03 -13.59
CA ASP A 88 6.88 -0.80 -14.72
C ASP A 88 5.66 -1.72 -14.67
N LEU A 89 5.88 -2.99 -14.32
CA LEU A 89 4.80 -3.95 -14.13
C LEU A 89 3.84 -3.46 -13.02
N TYR A 90 4.35 -3.06 -11.86
CA TYR A 90 3.55 -2.55 -10.75
C TYR A 90 2.81 -1.27 -11.11
N ILE A 91 3.49 -0.27 -11.68
CA ILE A 91 2.89 1.00 -12.10
C ILE A 91 1.73 0.76 -13.07
N SER A 92 1.87 -0.19 -13.99
CA SER A 92 0.80 -0.51 -14.95
C SER A 92 -0.48 -1.06 -14.29
N GLN A 93 -0.40 -1.65 -13.09
CA GLN A 93 -1.57 -2.23 -12.40
C GLN A 93 -2.55 -1.18 -11.89
N PHE A 94 -2.05 0.03 -11.58
CA PHE A 94 -2.89 1.11 -11.05
C PHE A 94 -3.87 1.64 -12.11
N GLY A 95 -3.38 1.84 -13.34
CA GLY A 95 -4.15 2.35 -14.47
C GLY A 95 -4.83 1.26 -15.32
N GLN A 96 -4.64 -0.02 -15.01
CA GLN A 96 -5.11 -1.12 -15.87
C GLN A 96 -6.64 -1.10 -16.06
N GLN A 97 -7.09 -0.95 -17.32
CA GLN A 97 -8.50 -0.79 -17.65
C GLN A 97 -9.24 -2.10 -17.95
N ARG A 98 -8.55 -3.23 -18.16
CA ARG A 98 -9.14 -4.55 -18.48
C ARG A 98 -8.15 -5.65 -18.09
N GLY A 99 -8.63 -6.88 -17.94
CA GLY A 99 -7.81 -8.01 -17.52
C GLY A 99 -7.87 -8.21 -16.00
N GLU A 100 -6.84 -8.82 -15.46
CA GLU A 100 -6.71 -9.16 -14.04
C GLU A 100 -5.39 -8.56 -13.53
N ILE A 101 -5.38 -8.04 -12.31
CA ILE A 101 -4.14 -7.51 -11.74
C ILE A 101 -3.16 -8.66 -11.45
N VAL A 102 -1.88 -8.45 -11.74
CA VAL A 102 -0.88 -9.51 -11.62
C VAL A 102 -0.67 -10.06 -10.20
N PRO A 103 -0.78 -9.28 -9.10
CA PRO A 103 -0.50 -9.82 -7.77
C PRO A 103 -1.57 -10.82 -7.28
N ILE A 104 -2.71 -10.94 -7.98
CA ILE A 104 -3.71 -11.99 -7.72
C ILE A 104 -3.11 -13.40 -7.84
N ARG A 105 -2.05 -13.55 -8.64
CA ARG A 105 -1.32 -14.81 -8.86
C ARG A 105 -0.68 -15.36 -7.59
N ASN A 106 -0.46 -14.52 -6.56
CA ASN A 106 0.09 -14.95 -5.28
C ASN A 106 -0.93 -15.75 -4.44
N ALA A 107 -2.22 -15.64 -4.74
CA ALA A 107 -3.23 -16.45 -4.05
C ALA A 107 -3.17 -17.91 -4.52
N PRO A 108 -3.55 -18.89 -3.70
CA PRO A 108 -3.67 -20.28 -4.15
C PRO A 108 -4.63 -20.41 -5.34
N LYS A 109 -4.33 -21.30 -6.31
CA LYS A 109 -5.12 -21.48 -7.54
C LYS A 109 -6.63 -21.65 -7.27
N LYS A 110 -6.99 -22.48 -6.30
CA LYS A 110 -8.39 -22.69 -5.88
C LYS A 110 -9.09 -21.40 -5.46
N ARG A 111 -8.37 -20.46 -4.84
CA ARG A 111 -8.93 -19.17 -4.44
C ARG A 111 -9.15 -18.25 -5.65
N GLN A 112 -8.22 -18.24 -6.59
CA GLN A 112 -8.35 -17.50 -7.85
C GLN A 112 -9.55 -17.98 -8.65
N GLU A 113 -9.77 -19.30 -8.73
CA GLU A 113 -10.94 -19.91 -9.40
C GLU A 113 -12.25 -19.44 -8.78
N ILE A 114 -12.36 -19.44 -7.44
CA ILE A 114 -13.55 -18.94 -6.73
C ILE A 114 -13.79 -17.45 -7.06
N TRP A 115 -12.74 -16.62 -7.03
CA TRP A 115 -12.91 -15.20 -7.37
C TRP A 115 -13.33 -15.00 -8.82
N LYS A 116 -12.86 -15.86 -9.72
CA LYS A 116 -13.25 -15.84 -11.13
C LYS A 116 -14.73 -16.21 -11.30
N GLU A 117 -15.18 -17.27 -10.65
CA GLU A 117 -16.58 -17.72 -10.66
C GLU A 117 -17.53 -16.67 -10.08
N GLN A 118 -17.13 -16.02 -8.97
CA GLN A 118 -17.89 -14.92 -8.37
C GLN A 118 -17.73 -13.59 -9.13
N GLY A 119 -16.86 -13.55 -10.14
CA GLY A 119 -16.57 -12.34 -10.90
C GLY A 119 -16.02 -11.22 -10.04
N VAL A 120 -15.18 -11.49 -9.04
CA VAL A 120 -14.60 -10.47 -8.15
C VAL A 120 -13.10 -10.27 -8.31
N ILE A 121 -12.49 -10.84 -9.35
CA ILE A 121 -11.08 -10.56 -9.66
C ILE A 121 -10.92 -9.07 -10.04
N PRO A 122 -10.02 -8.33 -9.36
CA PRO A 122 -9.77 -6.94 -9.69
C PRO A 122 -9.06 -6.78 -11.03
N ARG A 123 -9.40 -5.70 -11.74
CA ARG A 123 -8.92 -5.45 -13.10
C ARG A 123 -7.84 -4.36 -13.13
N GLY A 124 -7.91 -3.40 -12.20
CA GLY A 124 -6.90 -2.37 -11.96
C GLY A 124 -7.22 -1.64 -10.67
N LEU A 125 -6.19 -1.22 -9.91
CA LEU A 125 -6.38 -0.74 -8.54
C LEU A 125 -7.28 0.52 -8.50
N ASP A 126 -6.95 1.53 -9.30
CA ASP A 126 -7.71 2.78 -9.33
C ASP A 126 -9.07 2.60 -10.02
N ARG A 127 -9.12 1.68 -10.99
CA ARG A 127 -10.35 1.39 -11.72
C ARG A 127 -11.45 0.89 -10.77
N GLU A 128 -11.13 -0.01 -9.84
CA GLU A 128 -12.15 -0.55 -8.93
C GLU A 128 -12.69 0.53 -7.98
N VAL A 129 -11.83 1.45 -7.54
CA VAL A 129 -12.23 2.64 -6.75
C VAL A 129 -13.14 3.55 -7.56
N VAL A 130 -12.77 3.89 -8.80
CA VAL A 130 -13.58 4.74 -9.68
C VAL A 130 -14.93 4.09 -9.97
N GLU A 131 -14.95 2.79 -10.28
CA GLU A 131 -16.20 2.07 -10.53
C GLU A 131 -17.08 1.96 -9.27
N ALA A 132 -16.48 1.88 -8.08
CA ALA A 132 -17.23 1.93 -6.81
C ALA A 132 -17.92 3.29 -6.62
N LEU A 133 -17.24 4.39 -6.93
CA LEU A 133 -17.83 5.74 -6.87
C LEU A 133 -18.94 5.93 -7.92
N HIS A 134 -18.76 5.38 -9.12
CA HIS A 134 -19.77 5.36 -10.18
C HIS A 134 -21.02 4.58 -9.77
N ARG A 135 -20.86 3.33 -9.33
CA ARG A 135 -21.96 2.45 -8.90
C ARG A 135 -22.80 3.00 -7.76
N THR A 136 -22.16 3.75 -6.87
CA THR A 136 -22.82 4.34 -5.71
C THR A 136 -23.46 5.70 -6.00
N HIS A 137 -23.38 6.20 -7.24
CA HIS A 137 -24.09 7.40 -7.66
C HIS A 137 -25.61 7.16 -7.70
N ILE A 138 -26.39 8.23 -7.54
CA ILE A 138 -27.85 8.18 -7.69
C ILE A 138 -28.22 7.71 -9.11
N GLY A 139 -29.12 6.72 -9.18
CA GLY A 139 -29.66 6.20 -10.44
C GLY A 139 -28.79 5.16 -11.15
N ASP A 140 -27.67 4.75 -10.55
CA ASP A 140 -26.81 3.69 -11.08
C ASP A 140 -27.16 2.32 -10.44
N ASP A 141 -26.20 1.66 -9.79
CA ASP A 141 -26.40 0.34 -9.19
C ASP A 141 -27.36 0.37 -7.99
N GLN A 142 -28.53 -0.27 -8.13
CA GLN A 142 -29.59 -0.32 -7.11
C GLN A 142 -29.66 -1.68 -6.38
N ASP A 143 -28.92 -2.68 -6.84
CA ASP A 143 -28.94 -4.03 -6.28
C ASP A 143 -27.88 -4.16 -5.17
N PRO A 144 -28.28 -4.38 -3.90
CA PRO A 144 -27.36 -4.53 -2.79
C PRO A 144 -26.34 -5.67 -2.97
N GLU A 145 -26.73 -6.81 -3.55
CA GLU A 145 -25.81 -7.95 -3.72
C GLU A 145 -24.75 -7.65 -4.77
N HIS A 146 -25.16 -7.02 -5.87
CA HIS A 146 -24.25 -6.59 -6.93
C HIS A 146 -23.26 -5.51 -6.45
N LEU A 147 -23.74 -4.56 -5.63
CA LEU A 147 -22.90 -3.58 -4.94
C LEU A 147 -21.88 -4.25 -4.01
N LEU A 148 -22.30 -5.23 -3.20
CA LEU A 148 -21.41 -5.93 -2.28
C LEU A 148 -20.38 -6.81 -3.01
N ASN A 149 -20.73 -7.39 -4.16
CA ASN A 149 -19.75 -8.06 -5.02
C ASN A 149 -18.67 -7.09 -5.53
N HIS A 150 -19.06 -5.87 -5.91
CA HIS A 150 -18.08 -4.83 -6.26
C HIS A 150 -17.27 -4.36 -5.06
N ALA A 151 -17.86 -4.35 -3.86
CA ALA A 151 -17.15 -4.07 -2.61
C ALA A 151 -16.03 -5.08 -2.37
N VAL A 152 -16.32 -6.39 -2.54
CA VAL A 152 -15.32 -7.47 -2.45
C VAL A 152 -14.24 -7.28 -3.49
N ARG A 153 -14.60 -6.99 -4.75
CA ARG A 153 -13.62 -6.73 -5.82
C ARG A 153 -12.70 -5.55 -5.47
N THR A 154 -13.26 -4.46 -4.94
CA THR A 154 -12.49 -3.26 -4.55
C THR A 154 -11.56 -3.56 -3.37
N ALA A 155 -12.02 -4.32 -2.36
CA ALA A 155 -11.18 -4.75 -1.24
C ALA A 155 -10.07 -5.74 -1.68
N LEU A 156 -10.33 -6.60 -2.67
CA LEU A 156 -9.29 -7.46 -3.25
C LEU A 156 -8.24 -6.65 -4.01
N ALA A 157 -8.64 -5.55 -4.67
CA ALA A 157 -7.72 -4.64 -5.35
C ALA A 157 -6.75 -3.96 -4.38
N ASP A 158 -7.19 -3.72 -3.14
CA ASP A 158 -6.34 -3.27 -2.05
C ASP A 158 -5.38 -4.39 -1.59
N GLY A 159 -5.92 -5.45 -0.97
CA GLY A 159 -5.10 -6.45 -0.30
C GLY A 159 -4.19 -7.27 -1.23
N TRP A 160 -4.69 -7.62 -2.42
CA TRP A 160 -3.94 -8.33 -3.47
C TRP A 160 -3.49 -7.39 -4.60
N GLY A 161 -3.38 -6.10 -4.31
CA GLY A 161 -2.88 -5.08 -5.23
C GLY A 161 -2.08 -4.04 -4.46
N GLY A 162 -2.70 -2.90 -4.13
CA GLY A 162 -2.01 -1.73 -3.55
C GLY A 162 -1.15 -2.08 -2.33
N SER A 163 -1.73 -2.74 -1.33
CA SER A 163 -1.03 -3.12 -0.10
C SER A 163 0.10 -4.14 -0.34
N MET A 164 -0.12 -5.11 -1.23
CA MET A 164 0.89 -6.13 -1.55
C MET A 164 2.06 -5.54 -2.34
N ILE A 165 1.79 -4.67 -3.30
CA ILE A 165 2.80 -3.92 -4.06
C ILE A 165 3.63 -3.07 -3.11
N ALA A 166 2.99 -2.32 -2.21
CA ALA A 166 3.68 -1.50 -1.21
C ALA A 166 4.61 -2.34 -0.33
N THR A 167 4.12 -3.49 0.15
CA THR A 167 4.90 -4.40 1.01
C THR A 167 6.11 -5.01 0.28
N ASP A 168 5.92 -5.47 -0.97
CA ASP A 168 7.02 -6.02 -1.74
C ASP A 168 8.07 -4.95 -2.06
N ALA A 169 7.64 -3.75 -2.44
CA ALA A 169 8.52 -2.62 -2.71
C ALA A 169 9.28 -2.16 -1.46
N ALA A 170 8.59 -2.06 -0.32
CA ALA A 170 9.19 -1.66 0.95
C ALA A 170 10.30 -2.61 1.36
N ASP A 171 10.05 -3.92 1.35
CA ASP A 171 11.09 -4.88 1.74
C ASP A 171 12.28 -4.89 0.77
N ILE A 172 12.06 -4.66 -0.53
CA ILE A 172 13.16 -4.55 -1.52
C ILE A 172 14.02 -3.31 -1.25
N LEU A 173 13.38 -2.17 -0.93
CA LEU A 173 14.04 -0.88 -0.73
C LEU A 173 14.67 -0.72 0.67
N PHE A 174 14.01 -1.24 1.69
CA PHE A 174 14.34 -1.02 3.11
C PHE A 174 14.90 -2.27 3.80
N GLY A 175 14.74 -3.43 3.16
CA GLY A 175 15.19 -4.73 3.65
C GLY A 175 14.05 -5.50 4.28
N THR A 176 13.97 -6.81 4.00
CA THR A 176 12.96 -7.68 4.63
C THR A 176 13.17 -7.71 6.15
N PRO A 177 12.14 -7.39 6.96
CA PRO A 177 12.25 -7.37 8.41
C PRO A 177 12.70 -8.73 8.99
N ALA A 178 13.54 -8.67 10.02
CA ALA A 178 14.00 -9.83 10.78
C ALA A 178 13.70 -9.63 12.28
N PRO A 179 13.61 -10.71 13.08
CA PRO A 179 13.36 -10.58 14.52
C PRO A 179 14.41 -9.70 15.21
N LEU A 180 13.96 -8.63 15.87
CA LEU A 180 14.78 -7.69 16.62
C LEU A 180 14.10 -7.31 17.94
N LEU A 181 14.90 -6.82 18.90
CA LEU A 181 14.38 -6.31 20.17
C LEU A 181 13.98 -4.84 19.99
N GLY A 182 12.75 -4.51 20.38
CA GLY A 182 12.24 -3.14 20.38
C GLY A 182 11.58 -2.81 21.72
N GLU A 183 11.42 -1.51 21.97
CA GLU A 183 10.64 -0.97 23.09
C GLU A 183 9.34 -0.35 22.55
N ALA A 184 8.29 -0.31 23.38
CA ALA A 184 7.01 0.29 23.03
C ALA A 184 6.38 0.94 24.27
N ASN A 185 5.43 1.87 24.05
CA ASN A 185 4.82 2.81 25.02
C ASN A 185 5.53 4.19 25.10
N LEU A 186 4.95 5.15 25.82
CA LEU A 186 5.49 6.51 25.94
C LEU A 186 6.86 6.60 26.65
N GLY A 187 7.31 5.53 27.33
CA GLY A 187 8.63 5.42 27.96
C GLY A 187 9.80 5.28 26.98
N VAL A 188 9.53 5.19 25.68
CA VAL A 188 10.56 5.35 24.64
C VAL A 188 11.07 6.79 24.56
N LEU A 189 10.29 7.76 25.02
CA LEU A 189 10.70 9.17 25.10
C LEU A 189 11.68 9.36 26.27
N LYS A 190 12.76 10.11 26.03
CA LYS A 190 13.84 10.31 27.01
C LYS A 190 13.96 11.79 27.38
N ASP A 191 14.00 12.11 28.67
CA ASP A 191 14.05 13.49 29.18
C ASP A 191 15.35 14.23 28.78
N ASN A 192 16.43 13.48 28.57
CA ASN A 192 17.76 13.98 28.23
C ASN A 192 18.08 13.94 26.73
N MET A 193 17.11 13.64 25.86
CA MET A 193 17.31 13.59 24.40
C MET A 193 16.35 14.52 23.66
N VAL A 194 16.71 14.92 22.45
CA VAL A 194 15.76 15.52 21.51
C VAL A 194 14.85 14.40 20.99
N ASN A 195 13.59 14.41 21.43
CA ASN A 195 12.62 13.41 21.01
C ASN A 195 11.96 13.83 19.69
N VAL A 196 12.11 13.01 18.66
CA VAL A 196 11.46 13.18 17.35
C VAL A 196 10.47 12.04 17.16
N VAL A 197 9.20 12.38 16.98
CA VAL A 197 8.12 11.40 16.74
C VAL A 197 7.78 11.41 15.25
N VAL A 198 8.02 10.29 14.58
CA VAL A 198 7.66 10.10 13.17
C VAL A 198 6.27 9.48 13.12
N HIS A 199 5.36 10.10 12.38
CA HIS A 199 3.95 9.75 12.37
C HIS A 199 3.38 9.68 10.96
N GLY A 200 2.58 8.64 10.69
CA GLY A 200 1.99 8.38 9.39
C GLY A 200 2.15 6.92 8.97
N HIS A 201 2.40 6.74 7.66
CA HIS A 201 2.34 5.43 6.97
C HIS A 201 3.49 5.19 6.00
N GLU A 202 4.07 6.25 5.42
CA GLU A 202 4.97 6.18 4.27
C GLU A 202 6.45 6.01 4.69
N PRO A 203 7.07 4.84 4.53
CA PRO A 203 8.39 4.53 5.07
C PRO A 203 9.54 5.29 4.39
N THR A 204 9.35 5.76 3.15
CA THR A 204 10.37 6.55 2.44
C THR A 204 10.85 7.74 3.29
N LEU A 205 9.93 8.52 3.83
CA LEU A 205 10.27 9.64 4.71
C LEU A 205 10.92 9.19 6.03
N SER A 206 10.35 8.19 6.70
CA SER A 206 10.83 7.78 8.02
C SER A 206 12.24 7.20 7.99
N GLU A 207 12.56 6.40 6.97
CA GLU A 207 13.89 5.81 6.78
C GLU A 207 14.97 6.88 6.58
N MET A 208 14.65 7.94 5.85
CA MET A 208 15.56 9.08 5.68
C MET A 208 15.71 9.89 6.96
N ILE A 209 14.64 10.03 7.77
CA ILE A 209 14.73 10.66 9.09
C ILE A 209 15.63 9.84 10.03
N VAL A 210 15.50 8.51 10.02
CA VAL A 210 16.39 7.60 10.78
C VAL A 210 17.84 7.82 10.34
N THR A 211 18.10 7.80 9.04
CA THR A 211 19.45 8.03 8.49
C THR A 211 20.01 9.40 8.90
N ALA A 212 19.20 10.46 8.80
CA ALA A 212 19.61 11.82 9.16
C ALA A 212 19.90 11.97 10.66
N SER A 213 19.10 11.34 11.53
CA SER A 213 19.29 11.40 12.98
C SER A 213 20.59 10.76 13.46
N GLN A 214 21.15 9.83 12.67
CA GLN A 214 22.40 9.13 12.95
C GLN A 214 23.61 9.87 12.39
N HIS A 215 23.41 10.95 11.63
CA HIS A 215 24.50 11.71 11.03
C HIS A 215 25.31 12.44 12.12
N PRO A 216 26.65 12.36 12.13
CA PRO A 216 27.48 12.93 13.19
C PRO A 216 27.21 14.43 13.43
N GLU A 217 27.04 15.21 12.36
CA GLU A 217 26.76 16.66 12.49
C GLU A 217 25.43 16.94 13.20
N ILE A 218 24.41 16.10 12.98
CA ILE A 218 23.09 16.25 13.58
C ILE A 218 23.14 15.84 15.06
N ILE A 219 23.89 14.79 15.40
CA ILE A 219 24.15 14.39 16.79
C ILE A 219 24.92 15.47 17.55
N GLU A 220 25.99 16.01 16.96
CA GLU A 220 26.79 17.07 17.59
C GLU A 220 25.98 18.38 17.75
N TYR A 221 25.07 18.68 16.81
CA TYR A 221 24.14 19.79 16.95
C TYR A 221 23.20 19.59 18.15
N ALA A 222 22.63 18.39 18.33
CA ALA A 222 21.79 18.08 19.49
C ALA A 222 22.57 18.22 20.81
N LYS A 223 23.83 17.78 20.84
CA LYS A 223 24.74 17.95 21.99
C LYS A 223 25.05 19.41 22.28
N ALA A 224 25.34 20.21 21.26
CA ALA A 224 25.57 21.63 21.41
C ALA A 224 24.34 22.38 21.96
N ALA A 225 23.13 21.86 21.72
CA ALA A 225 21.88 22.37 22.28
C ALA A 225 21.56 21.87 23.70
N GLY A 226 22.39 20.99 24.29
CA GLY A 226 22.26 20.51 25.66
C GLY A 226 21.54 19.17 25.84
N ALA A 227 21.28 18.43 24.76
CA ALA A 227 20.75 17.07 24.81
C ALA A 227 21.86 16.02 24.64
N ASP A 228 21.69 14.80 25.15
CA ASP A 228 22.69 13.73 24.99
C ASP A 228 22.70 13.14 23.56
N GLY A 229 21.67 13.42 22.78
CA GLY A 229 21.49 12.98 21.40
C GLY A 229 20.04 13.13 20.94
N ILE A 230 19.65 12.30 19.97
CA ILE A 230 18.31 12.26 19.38
C ILE A 230 17.69 10.90 19.68
N SER A 231 16.44 10.92 20.17
CA SER A 231 15.59 9.74 20.30
C SER A 231 14.52 9.79 19.23
N LEU A 232 14.54 8.82 18.31
CA LEU A 232 13.48 8.64 17.32
C LEU A 232 12.46 7.61 17.81
N SER A 233 11.19 7.92 17.65
CA SER A 233 10.09 7.00 17.93
C SER A 233 9.03 7.04 16.84
N GLY A 234 8.47 5.88 16.50
CA GLY A 234 7.38 5.76 15.55
C GLY A 234 6.01 5.86 16.21
N HIS A 235 5.02 6.39 15.49
CA HIS A 235 3.62 6.38 15.87
C HIS A 235 2.71 6.01 14.69
N LEU A 236 1.78 5.08 14.90
CA LEU A 236 1.00 4.35 13.88
C LEU A 236 1.85 3.37 13.06
N LEU A 237 1.82 3.47 11.72
CA LEU A 237 2.34 2.45 10.81
C LEU A 237 3.82 2.68 10.43
N HIS A 238 4.45 3.73 10.96
CA HIS A 238 5.90 3.97 10.89
C HIS A 238 6.73 3.18 11.91
N CYS A 239 6.16 2.15 12.55
CA CYS A 239 6.91 1.26 13.44
C CYS A 239 7.45 0.07 12.65
N GLN A 240 8.59 0.24 11.97
CA GLN A 240 9.40 -0.86 11.47
C GLN A 240 10.75 -0.87 12.15
#